data_AF-A0A6L4ZEP9-F1
#
_entry.id   AF-A0A6L4ZEP9-F1
#
_cell.length_a   1.000
_cell.length_b   1.000
_cell.length_c   1.000
_cell.angle_alpha   90.00
_cell.angle_beta   90.00
_cell.angle_gamma   90.00
#
_symmetry.space_group_name_H-M   'P 1'
#
loop_
_entity.id
_entity.type
_entity.pdbx_description
1 polymer ?
#
loop_
_entity_poly.entity_id
_entity_poly.type
_entity_poly.pdbx_seq_one_letter_code
_entity_poly.pdbx_strand_id
1 'polypeptide(L)'
;MVRQPLDHADTTRGFFLQRVFVADKGKENAVLLITEGYGANYAASPRYIKELSAMVNSNQITVEHRYFGESWPDSVNWDYLTVINVAADHHAIVEIFKKYYPGKWINTGISKGGQTAVYHRAFYPDDVDVTVAYVAPLNFGVEDGRHEPFLQKVPGTAEQRKKIEEFQIEVLKNREVLVPRMEAFSKEKNYSYPKLKMPRFRSIFAISVYSFFKRYQEQYKAPDNYG
;
A
#
# COMPACT_ATOMS: atom_id res chain seq x y z
N MET A 1 -2.45 16.84 12.63
CA MET A 1 -1.44 16.87 11.55
C MET A 1 -0.08 17.13 12.17
N VAL A 2 0.99 16.59 11.60
CA VAL A 2 2.39 16.81 11.97
C VAL A 2 3.10 17.47 10.80
N ARG A 3 3.85 18.55 11.04
CA ARG A 3 4.62 19.23 10.01
C ARG A 3 5.89 18.46 9.71
N GLN A 4 6.06 18.03 8.47
CA GLN A 4 7.20 17.23 8.02
C GLN A 4 7.98 17.96 6.92
N PRO A 5 9.33 17.84 6.88
CA PRO A 5 10.12 18.25 5.73
C PRO A 5 9.70 17.50 4.46
N LEU A 6 9.73 18.19 3.33
CA LEU A 6 9.65 17.53 2.02
C LEU A 6 10.85 16.60 1.85
N ASP A 7 12.04 17.13 2.11
CA ASP A 7 13.30 16.39 2.14
C ASP A 7 13.92 16.48 3.53
N HIS A 8 14.15 15.33 4.17
CA HIS A 8 14.77 15.29 5.50
C HIS A 8 16.28 15.54 5.45
N ALA A 9 16.91 15.40 4.28
CA ALA A 9 18.32 15.77 4.09
C ALA A 9 18.52 17.29 3.90
N ASP A 10 17.49 18.01 3.43
CA ASP A 10 17.53 19.45 3.16
C ASP A 10 16.17 20.10 3.48
N THR A 11 16.04 20.64 4.69
CA THR A 11 14.79 21.26 5.15
C THR A 11 14.44 22.58 4.45
N THR A 12 15.36 23.13 3.63
CA THR A 12 15.07 24.32 2.82
C THR A 12 14.12 24.04 1.65
N ARG A 13 13.90 22.75 1.33
CA ARG A 13 13.00 22.30 0.24
C ARG A 13 11.53 22.48 0.54
N GLY A 14 11.18 22.88 1.76
CA GLY A 14 9.80 23.12 2.18
C GLY A 14 9.24 21.96 3.00
N PHE A 15 7.94 22.03 3.26
CA PHE A 15 7.27 21.18 4.23
C PHE A 15 5.87 20.79 3.74
N PHE A 16 5.34 19.72 4.32
CA PHE A 16 3.95 19.32 4.16
C PHE A 16 3.35 18.95 5.52
N LEU A 17 2.02 18.81 5.55
CA LEU A 17 1.31 18.34 6.73
C LEU A 17 1.02 16.85 6.56
N GLN A 18 1.58 16.02 7.44
CA GLN A 18 1.30 14.60 7.50
C GLN A 18 0.19 14.31 8.50
N ARG A 19 -0.75 13.45 8.11
CA ARG A 19 -1.85 13.06 8.97
C ARG A 19 -1.43 11.92 9.89
N VAL A 20 -1.71 12.10 11.17
CA VAL A 20 -1.42 11.13 12.22
C VAL A 20 -2.66 11.00 13.09
N PHE A 21 -3.08 9.78 13.35
CA PHE A 21 -4.19 9.44 14.24
C PHE A 21 -3.63 8.83 15.52
N VAL A 22 -4.09 9.30 16.66
CA VAL A 22 -3.66 8.80 17.97
C VAL A 22 -4.90 8.28 18.68
N ALA A 23 -4.87 7.01 19.09
CA ALA A 23 -5.79 6.50 20.10
C ALA A 23 -5.01 6.25 21.38
N ASP A 24 -5.23 7.15 22.34
CA ASP A 24 -4.60 7.14 23.65
C ASP A 24 -5.35 6.19 24.58
N LYS A 25 -4.60 5.32 25.25
CA LYS A 25 -5.09 4.38 26.25
C LYS A 25 -4.49 4.66 27.62
N GLY A 26 -3.26 5.14 27.66
CA GLY A 26 -2.57 5.49 28.90
C GLY A 26 -1.08 5.71 28.68
N LYS A 27 -0.50 6.64 29.42
CA LYS A 27 0.90 7.07 29.27
C LYS A 27 1.91 5.94 29.44
N GLU A 28 1.65 5.04 30.39
CA GLU A 28 2.54 3.93 30.76
C GLU A 28 2.36 2.70 29.85
N ASN A 29 1.34 2.68 29.00
CA ASN A 29 1.11 1.59 28.07
C ASN A 29 2.15 1.64 26.94
N ALA A 30 2.43 0.47 26.37
CA ALA A 30 3.20 0.40 25.13
C ALA A 30 2.53 1.21 24.01
N VAL A 31 3.28 1.57 22.98
CA VAL A 31 2.78 2.25 21.79
C VAL A 31 2.92 1.34 20.58
N LEU A 32 1.82 1.17 19.83
CA LEU A 32 1.85 0.57 18.51
C LEU A 32 1.90 1.67 17.44
N LEU A 33 3.06 1.85 16.82
CA LEU A 33 3.24 2.64 15.62
C LEU A 33 2.76 1.83 14.41
N ILE A 34 1.73 2.32 13.72
CA ILE A 34 1.18 1.73 12.50
C ILE A 34 1.66 2.56 11.32
N THR A 35 2.56 2.00 10.51
CA THR A 35 3.11 2.66 9.32
C THR A 35 2.28 2.30 8.09
N GLU A 36 1.52 3.24 7.55
CA GLU A 36 0.74 2.98 6.35
C GLU A 36 1.59 2.95 5.08
N GLY A 37 1.12 2.18 4.10
CA GLY A 37 1.64 2.22 2.73
C GLY A 37 0.91 3.23 1.83
N TYR A 38 -0.28 3.65 2.27
CA TYR A 38 -1.26 4.42 1.50
C TYR A 38 -1.99 5.41 2.42
N GLY A 39 -3.26 5.70 2.12
CA GLY A 39 -4.11 6.55 2.95
C GLY A 39 -4.62 5.82 4.20
N ALA A 40 -4.84 6.58 5.27
CA ALA A 40 -5.20 6.08 6.61
C ALA A 40 -6.61 6.49 7.05
N ASN A 41 -7.52 6.84 6.13
CA ASN A 41 -8.88 7.34 6.45
C ASN A 41 -9.66 6.44 7.42
N TYR A 42 -9.44 5.13 7.37
CA TYR A 42 -10.10 4.18 8.26
C TYR A 42 -9.79 4.45 9.75
N ALA A 43 -8.61 5.01 10.06
CA ALA A 43 -8.17 5.32 11.42
C ALA A 43 -8.83 6.57 11.99
N ALA A 44 -9.60 7.31 11.19
CA ALA A 44 -10.44 8.40 11.67
C ALA A 44 -11.66 7.92 12.46
N SER A 45 -12.02 6.64 12.34
CA SER A 45 -13.11 6.06 13.13
C SER A 45 -12.68 5.94 14.60
N PRO A 46 -13.42 6.53 15.57
CA PRO A 46 -13.07 6.44 16.99
C PRO A 46 -13.08 5.01 17.56
N ARG A 47 -13.72 4.06 16.85
CA ARG A 47 -13.78 2.64 17.23
C ARG A 47 -12.67 1.82 16.58
N TYR A 48 -11.84 2.43 15.75
CA TYR A 48 -10.79 1.72 15.07
C TYR A 48 -9.67 1.36 16.04
N ILE A 49 -9.55 0.07 16.37
CA ILE A 49 -8.44 -0.50 17.12
C ILE A 49 -7.82 -1.61 16.29
N LYS A 50 -6.50 -1.55 16.06
CA LYS A 50 -5.77 -2.60 15.34
C LYS A 50 -5.72 -3.87 16.20
N GLU A 51 -5.79 -5.04 15.57
CA GLU A 51 -5.67 -6.35 16.23
C GLU A 51 -4.51 -6.37 17.24
N LEU A 52 -3.30 -6.01 16.80
CA LEU A 52 -2.10 -6.06 17.64
C LEU A 52 -2.18 -5.09 18.84
N SER A 53 -2.83 -3.93 18.66
CA SER A 53 -3.04 -2.97 19.75
C SER A 53 -4.00 -3.51 20.82
N ALA A 54 -5.03 -4.25 20.39
CA ALA A 54 -5.92 -4.95 21.31
C ALA A 54 -5.19 -6.07 22.06
N MET A 55 -4.35 -6.86 21.38
CA MET A 55 -3.62 -7.99 21.97
C MET A 55 -2.62 -7.55 23.06
N VAL A 56 -1.88 -6.47 22.82
CA VAL A 56 -0.85 -6.00 23.77
C VAL A 56 -1.30 -4.81 24.63
N ASN A 57 -2.59 -4.47 24.57
CA ASN A 57 -3.19 -3.39 25.36
C ASN A 57 -2.43 -2.05 25.20
N SER A 58 -2.06 -1.67 23.97
CA SER A 58 -1.22 -0.51 23.69
C SER A 58 -2.03 0.77 23.36
N ASN A 59 -1.36 1.92 23.42
CA ASN A 59 -1.72 3.08 22.60
C ASN A 59 -1.56 2.72 21.11
N GLN A 60 -2.21 3.44 20.20
CA GLN A 60 -1.94 3.32 18.76
C GLN A 60 -1.72 4.67 18.10
N ILE A 61 -0.69 4.74 17.28
CA ILE A 61 -0.35 5.90 16.46
C ILE A 61 -0.34 5.43 15.01
N THR A 62 -1.35 5.81 14.24
CA THR A 62 -1.42 5.49 12.80
C THR A 62 -0.91 6.66 12.00
N VAL A 63 0.14 6.42 11.21
CA VAL A 63 0.80 7.42 10.39
C VAL A 63 0.40 7.22 8.94
N GLU A 64 -0.24 8.22 8.34
CA GLU A 64 -0.56 8.20 6.91
C GLU A 64 0.71 8.38 6.07
N HIS A 65 0.80 7.64 4.97
CA HIS A 65 1.96 7.70 4.09
C HIS A 65 1.99 9.05 3.35
N ARG A 66 3.16 9.70 3.25
CA ARG A 66 3.36 10.88 2.39
C ARG A 66 2.86 10.62 0.96
N TYR A 67 2.24 11.61 0.32
CA TYR A 67 1.60 11.51 -1.01
C TYR A 67 0.36 10.60 -1.06
N PHE A 68 -0.28 10.31 0.07
CA PHE A 68 -1.55 9.59 0.12
C PHE A 68 -2.55 10.28 1.05
N GLY A 69 -3.84 10.06 0.79
CA GLY A 69 -4.93 10.63 1.58
C GLY A 69 -4.82 12.14 1.68
N GLU A 70 -4.73 12.65 2.91
CA GLU A 70 -4.61 14.09 3.21
C GLU A 70 -3.15 14.52 3.42
N SER A 71 -2.20 13.59 3.26
CA SER A 71 -0.77 13.82 3.53
C SER A 71 -0.02 14.20 2.26
N TRP A 72 -0.45 15.28 1.60
CA TRP A 72 0.13 15.76 0.34
C TRP A 72 0.88 17.09 0.53
N PRO A 73 2.00 17.27 -0.18
CA PRO A 73 2.54 18.61 -0.40
C PRO A 73 1.66 19.41 -1.37
N ASP A 74 1.72 20.74 -1.25
CA ASP A 74 0.94 21.68 -2.09
C ASP A 74 1.25 21.53 -3.59
N SER A 75 2.46 21.09 -3.92
CA SER A 75 2.86 20.78 -5.30
C SER A 75 3.35 19.33 -5.42
N VAL A 76 2.92 18.65 -6.49
CA VAL A 76 3.31 17.25 -6.74
C VAL A 76 4.72 17.21 -7.32
N ASN A 77 5.70 16.94 -6.46
CA ASN A 77 7.04 16.52 -6.87
C ASN A 77 7.30 15.10 -6.34
N TRP A 78 7.57 14.13 -7.22
CA TRP A 78 7.81 12.74 -6.83
C TRP A 78 9.23 12.47 -6.33
N ASP A 79 10.17 13.42 -6.51
CA ASP A 79 11.56 13.27 -6.10
C ASP A 79 11.70 13.04 -4.59
N TYR A 80 10.73 13.53 -3.80
CA TYR A 80 10.72 13.35 -2.35
C TYR A 80 9.92 12.13 -1.87
N LEU A 81 9.30 11.35 -2.77
CA LEU A 81 8.68 10.07 -2.43
C LEU A 81 9.74 8.96 -2.42
N THR A 82 10.63 9.02 -1.43
CA THR A 82 11.72 8.05 -1.25
C THR A 82 11.55 7.23 0.03
N VAL A 83 12.12 6.03 0.07
CA VAL A 83 12.09 5.17 1.26
C VAL A 83 12.77 5.86 2.45
N ILE A 84 13.88 6.55 2.23
CA ILE A 84 14.61 7.28 3.28
C ILE A 84 13.73 8.37 3.88
N ASN A 85 13.09 9.19 3.05
CA ASN A 85 12.22 10.25 3.55
C ASN A 85 10.96 9.72 4.25
N VAL A 86 10.40 8.60 3.78
CA VAL A 86 9.29 7.92 4.48
C VAL A 86 9.73 7.38 5.84
N ALA A 87 10.92 6.79 5.95
CA ALA A 87 11.44 6.33 7.24
C ALA A 87 11.68 7.51 8.19
N ALA A 88 12.21 8.61 7.69
CA ALA A 88 12.48 9.81 8.47
C ALA A 88 11.18 10.51 8.96
N ASP A 89 10.09 10.45 8.20
CA ASP A 89 8.77 10.91 8.67
C ASP A 89 8.34 10.15 9.93
N HIS A 90 8.46 8.82 9.90
CA HIS A 90 8.12 7.97 11.03
C HIS A 90 9.03 8.27 12.23
N HIS A 91 10.34 8.43 12.00
CA HIS A 91 11.29 8.82 13.03
C HIS A 91 10.90 10.14 13.72
N ALA A 92 10.64 11.19 12.95
CA ALA A 92 10.22 12.48 13.50
C ALA A 92 8.93 12.37 14.34
N ILE A 93 7.98 11.51 13.93
CA ILE A 93 6.77 11.23 14.71
C ILE A 93 7.12 10.50 16.01
N VAL A 94 7.96 9.47 15.94
CA VAL A 94 8.41 8.73 17.13
C VAL A 94 9.11 9.69 18.12
N GLU A 95 10.00 10.56 17.66
CA GLU A 95 10.69 11.55 18.51
C GLU A 95 9.72 12.51 19.21
N ILE A 96 8.65 12.94 18.53
CA ILE A 96 7.61 13.78 19.12
C ILE A 96 6.89 13.03 20.24
N PHE A 97 6.45 11.80 19.96
CA PHE A 97 5.56 11.07 20.84
C PHE A 97 6.28 10.31 21.97
N LYS A 98 7.56 9.93 21.81
CA LYS A 98 8.37 9.35 22.89
C LYS A 98 8.55 10.29 24.08
N LYS A 99 8.46 11.60 23.87
CA LYS A 99 8.45 12.60 24.96
C LYS A 99 7.23 12.45 25.87
N TYR A 100 6.13 11.90 25.34
CA TYR A 100 4.88 11.68 26.07
C TYR A 100 4.70 10.22 26.49
N TYR A 101 5.08 9.25 25.66
CA TYR A 101 4.96 7.81 25.93
C TYR A 101 6.31 7.18 26.24
N PRO A 102 6.69 7.04 27.53
CA PRO A 102 7.95 6.41 27.95
C PRO A 102 7.95 4.88 27.85
N GLY A 103 6.77 4.28 27.59
CA GLY A 103 6.60 2.84 27.45
C GLY A 103 7.31 2.24 26.24
N LYS A 104 7.16 0.93 26.06
CA LYS A 104 7.75 0.17 24.95
C LYS A 104 7.08 0.51 23.61
N TRP A 105 7.83 0.46 22.52
CA TRP A 105 7.35 0.81 21.18
C TRP A 105 7.39 -0.40 20.24
N ILE A 106 6.29 -0.60 19.51
CA ILE A 106 6.13 -1.68 18.54
C ILE A 106 5.79 -1.04 17.20
N ASN A 107 6.48 -1.43 16.14
CA ASN A 107 6.16 -1.02 14.77
C ASN A 107 5.36 -2.10 14.04
N THR A 108 4.35 -1.73 13.27
CA THR A 108 3.63 -2.66 12.40
C THR A 108 3.11 -2.01 11.12
N GLY A 109 2.87 -2.85 10.11
CA GLY A 109 2.19 -2.46 8.89
C GLY A 109 1.86 -3.67 8.02
N ILE A 110 1.00 -3.48 7.01
CA ILE A 110 0.53 -4.55 6.12
C ILE A 110 0.86 -4.21 4.67
N SER A 111 1.30 -5.20 3.89
CA SER A 111 1.62 -5.02 2.46
C SER A 111 2.69 -3.94 2.28
N LYS A 112 2.41 -2.88 1.54
CA LYS A 112 3.32 -1.72 1.44
C LYS A 112 3.60 -1.09 2.81
N GLY A 113 2.62 -1.06 3.72
CA GLY A 113 2.84 -0.62 5.10
C GLY A 113 3.78 -1.55 5.87
N GLY A 114 3.78 -2.84 5.54
CA GLY A 114 4.74 -3.80 6.09
C GLY A 114 6.17 -3.50 5.59
N GLN A 115 6.32 -3.12 4.33
CA GLN A 115 7.60 -2.66 3.80
C GLN A 115 8.07 -1.40 4.53
N THR A 116 7.20 -0.39 4.73
CA THR A 116 7.57 0.83 5.45
C THR A 116 7.97 0.55 6.90
N ALA A 117 7.32 -0.42 7.56
CA ALA A 117 7.71 -0.85 8.90
C ALA A 117 9.14 -1.42 8.94
N VAL A 118 9.48 -2.29 7.97
CA VAL A 118 10.82 -2.87 7.82
C VAL A 118 11.86 -1.79 7.50
N TYR A 119 11.56 -0.89 6.57
CA TYR A 119 12.48 0.20 6.22
C TYR A 119 12.72 1.15 7.38
N HIS A 120 11.66 1.55 8.09
CA HIS A 120 11.78 2.36 9.30
C HIS A 120 12.71 1.68 10.32
N ARG A 121 12.53 0.39 10.59
CA ARG A 121 13.41 -0.36 11.49
C ARG A 121 14.87 -0.43 10.99
N ALA A 122 15.08 -0.50 9.69
CA ALA A 122 16.41 -0.56 9.10
C ALA A 122 17.18 0.76 9.21
N PHE A 123 16.51 1.91 9.02
CA PHE A 123 17.13 3.23 9.11
C PHE A 123 17.18 3.78 10.54
N TYR A 124 16.19 3.44 11.38
CA TYR A 124 16.05 3.94 12.75
C TYR A 124 15.81 2.78 13.73
N PRO A 125 16.82 1.93 13.98
CA PRO A 125 16.66 0.73 14.79
C PRO A 125 16.32 1.02 16.26
N ASP A 126 16.65 2.19 16.80
CA ASP A 126 16.40 2.52 18.21
C ASP A 126 15.01 3.14 18.45
N ASP A 127 14.23 3.35 17.39
CA ASP A 127 12.90 3.96 17.49
C ASP A 127 11.85 3.04 18.10
N VAL A 128 12.00 1.74 17.91
CA VAL A 128 11.06 0.73 18.41
C VAL A 128 11.79 -0.44 19.06
N ASP A 129 11.13 -1.15 19.96
CA ASP A 129 11.66 -2.37 20.57
C ASP A 129 11.41 -3.61 19.67
N VAL A 130 10.28 -3.62 18.95
CA VAL A 130 9.84 -4.76 18.11
C VAL A 130 9.23 -4.26 16.80
N THR A 131 9.38 -5.01 15.71
CA THR A 131 8.67 -4.77 14.44
C THR A 131 7.93 -6.02 14.01
N VAL A 132 6.63 -5.88 13.73
CA VAL A 132 5.75 -6.94 13.19
C VAL A 132 5.25 -6.52 11.81
N ALA A 133 5.93 -6.97 10.77
CA ALA A 133 5.61 -6.62 9.39
C ALA A 133 4.78 -7.71 8.70
N TYR A 134 3.51 -7.42 8.38
CA TYR A 134 2.61 -8.36 7.75
C TYR A 134 2.71 -8.30 6.23
N VAL A 135 2.98 -9.46 5.62
CA VAL A 135 2.99 -9.64 4.15
C VAL A 135 3.74 -8.50 3.46
N ALA A 136 4.97 -8.22 3.87
CA ALA A 136 5.78 -7.11 3.37
C ALA A 136 6.57 -7.54 2.11
N PRO A 137 6.06 -7.33 0.88
CA PRO A 137 6.75 -7.81 -0.32
C PRO A 137 8.02 -6.99 -0.53
N LEU A 138 9.20 -7.61 -0.58
CA LEU A 138 10.45 -6.90 -0.88
C LEU A 138 10.92 -7.24 -2.29
N ASN A 139 11.20 -6.19 -3.07
CA ASN A 139 11.87 -6.32 -4.36
C ASN A 139 13.35 -5.97 -4.18
N PHE A 140 14.24 -6.71 -4.86
CA PHE A 140 15.70 -6.48 -4.80
C PHE A 140 16.23 -5.72 -6.02
N GLY A 141 15.35 -5.36 -6.94
CA GLY A 141 15.67 -4.57 -8.12
C GLY A 141 14.40 -4.01 -8.76
N VAL A 142 14.59 -3.17 -9.78
CA VAL A 142 13.48 -2.70 -10.64
C VAL A 142 12.86 -3.89 -11.35
N GLU A 143 13.72 -4.72 -11.95
CA GLU A 143 13.35 -6.04 -12.46
C GLU A 143 13.79 -7.08 -11.44
N ASP A 144 12.81 -7.73 -10.82
CA ASP A 144 13.05 -8.76 -9.82
C ASP A 144 12.75 -10.14 -10.43
N GLY A 145 13.78 -10.77 -10.98
CA GLY A 145 13.70 -12.00 -11.78
C GLY A 145 13.18 -13.24 -11.02
N ARG A 146 12.72 -13.09 -9.78
CA ARG A 146 12.07 -14.15 -9.00
C ARG A 146 10.61 -14.34 -9.39
N HIS A 147 9.97 -13.31 -9.95
CA HIS A 147 8.55 -13.34 -10.27
C HIS A 147 8.26 -14.26 -11.45
N GLU A 148 9.00 -14.16 -12.56
CA GLU A 148 8.74 -14.93 -13.78
C GLU A 148 8.84 -16.45 -13.55
N PRO A 149 9.89 -17.00 -12.91
CA PRO A 149 9.96 -18.43 -12.62
C PRO A 149 8.86 -18.89 -11.66
N PHE A 150 8.48 -18.05 -10.70
CA PHE A 150 7.36 -18.35 -9.80
C PHE A 150 6.06 -18.48 -10.59
N LEU A 151 5.72 -17.48 -11.41
CA LEU A 151 4.48 -17.46 -12.19
C LEU A 151 4.40 -18.60 -13.22
N GLN A 152 5.54 -19.01 -13.79
CA GLN A 152 5.60 -20.12 -14.75
C GLN A 152 5.43 -21.51 -14.11
N LYS A 153 5.76 -21.67 -12.82
CA LYS A 153 5.90 -23.00 -12.22
C LYS A 153 4.99 -23.27 -11.04
N VAL A 154 4.67 -22.24 -10.25
CA VAL A 154 4.02 -22.41 -8.94
C VAL A 154 2.49 -22.27 -8.98
N PRO A 155 1.90 -21.21 -9.57
CA PRO A 155 0.45 -21.03 -9.48
C PRO A 155 -0.31 -21.99 -10.40
N GLY A 156 -1.30 -22.69 -9.84
CA GLY A 156 -2.23 -23.52 -10.59
C GLY A 156 -1.60 -24.73 -11.29
N THR A 157 -2.35 -25.37 -12.19
CA THR A 157 -1.85 -26.47 -13.03
C THR A 157 -1.21 -25.94 -14.32
N ALA A 158 -0.41 -26.77 -14.99
CA ALA A 158 0.17 -26.42 -16.28
C ALA A 158 -0.91 -26.07 -17.33
N GLU A 159 -2.04 -26.79 -17.33
CA GLU A 159 -3.17 -26.50 -18.21
C GLU A 159 -3.81 -25.14 -17.90
N GLN A 160 -4.00 -24.79 -16.63
CA GLN A 160 -4.52 -23.48 -16.23
C GLN A 160 -3.59 -22.34 -16.66
N ARG A 161 -2.27 -22.51 -16.49
CA ARG A 161 -1.28 -21.52 -16.94
C ARG A 161 -1.32 -21.33 -18.45
N LYS A 162 -1.37 -22.44 -19.21
CA LYS A 162 -1.50 -22.40 -20.68
C LYS A 162 -2.78 -21.69 -21.13
N LYS A 163 -3.93 -21.98 -20.49
CA LYS A 163 -5.21 -21.31 -20.78
C LYS A 163 -5.14 -19.80 -20.55
N ILE A 164 -4.48 -19.36 -19.47
CA ILE A 164 -4.27 -17.93 -19.19
C ILE A 164 -3.40 -17.29 -20.26
N GLU A 165 -2.27 -17.94 -20.62
CA GLU A 165 -1.36 -17.44 -21.65
C GLU A 165 -2.05 -17.32 -23.02
N GLU A 166 -2.77 -18.36 -23.45
CA GLU A 166 -3.55 -18.35 -24.69
C GLU A 166 -4.59 -17.22 -24.70
N PHE A 167 -5.29 -17.01 -23.58
CA PHE A 167 -6.23 -15.90 -23.45
C PHE A 167 -5.56 -14.54 -23.56
N GLN A 168 -4.41 -14.33 -22.91
CA GLN A 168 -3.65 -13.08 -23.01
C GLN A 168 -3.21 -12.80 -24.45
N ILE A 169 -2.68 -13.82 -25.14
CA ILE A 169 -2.28 -13.73 -26.55
C ILE A 169 -3.49 -13.38 -27.42
N GLU A 170 -4.65 -13.99 -27.19
CA GLU A 170 -5.85 -13.75 -27.97
C GLU A 170 -6.41 -12.32 -27.75
N VAL A 171 -6.37 -11.82 -26.51
CA VAL A 171 -6.72 -10.41 -26.22
C VAL A 171 -5.79 -9.44 -26.95
N LEU A 172 -4.48 -9.73 -26.97
CA LEU A 172 -3.49 -8.91 -27.68
C LEU A 172 -3.69 -8.92 -29.20
N LYS A 173 -4.00 -10.08 -29.79
CA LYS A 173 -4.30 -10.21 -31.22
C LYS A 173 -5.56 -9.42 -31.62
N ASN A 174 -6.58 -9.43 -30.76
CA ASN A 174 -7.86 -8.77 -31.01
C ASN A 174 -7.95 -7.35 -30.42
N ARG A 175 -6.82 -6.73 -30.06
CA ARG A 175 -6.79 -5.41 -29.40
C ARG A 175 -7.57 -4.33 -30.16
N GLU A 176 -7.52 -4.34 -31.50
CA GLU A 176 -8.18 -3.35 -32.35
C GLU A 176 -9.71 -3.43 -32.26
N VAL A 177 -10.25 -4.59 -31.87
CA VAL A 177 -11.69 -4.80 -31.64
C VAL A 177 -12.05 -4.59 -30.17
N LEU A 178 -11.21 -5.08 -29.25
CA LEU A 178 -11.51 -5.07 -27.81
C LEU A 178 -11.36 -3.68 -27.17
N VAL A 179 -10.36 -2.89 -27.59
CA VAL A 179 -10.13 -1.54 -27.05
C VAL A 179 -11.32 -0.61 -27.31
N PRO A 180 -11.86 -0.48 -28.54
CA PRO A 180 -13.05 0.34 -28.77
C PRO A 180 -14.27 -0.10 -27.98
N ARG A 181 -14.46 -1.41 -27.78
CA ARG A 181 -15.56 -1.94 -26.95
C ARG A 181 -15.41 -1.55 -25.49
N MET A 182 -14.20 -1.65 -24.95
CA MET A 182 -13.89 -1.20 -23.60
C MET A 182 -14.11 0.31 -23.47
N GLU A 183 -13.68 1.13 -24.44
CA GLU A 183 -13.90 2.58 -24.45
C GLU A 183 -15.40 2.93 -24.47
N ALA A 184 -16.19 2.24 -25.29
CA ALA A 184 -17.63 2.40 -25.33
C ALA A 184 -18.29 2.02 -23.99
N PHE A 185 -17.87 0.89 -23.40
CA PHE A 185 -18.35 0.45 -22.08
C PHE A 185 -18.00 1.46 -20.98
N SER A 186 -16.76 1.97 -20.95
CA SER A 186 -16.36 2.99 -19.99
C SER A 186 -17.18 4.26 -20.13
N LYS A 187 -17.48 4.69 -21.37
CA LYS A 187 -18.36 5.83 -21.63
C LYS A 187 -19.78 5.58 -21.13
N GLU A 188 -20.35 4.41 -21.41
CA GLU A 188 -21.68 4.00 -20.95
C GLU A 188 -21.77 4.02 -19.41
N LYS A 189 -20.74 3.52 -18.72
CA LYS A 189 -20.67 3.48 -17.25
C LYS A 189 -20.16 4.76 -16.60
N ASN A 190 -19.89 5.81 -17.38
CA ASN A 190 -19.28 7.07 -16.92
C ASN A 190 -17.97 6.85 -16.15
N TYR A 191 -17.18 5.86 -16.54
CA TYR A 191 -15.85 5.63 -15.99
C TYR A 191 -14.84 6.60 -16.62
N SER A 192 -14.03 7.24 -15.77
CA SER A 192 -12.97 8.14 -16.20
C SER A 192 -11.61 7.68 -15.64
N TYR A 193 -10.56 7.85 -16.44
CA TYR A 193 -9.19 7.43 -16.12
C TYR A 193 -8.21 8.61 -16.14
N PRO A 194 -8.41 9.65 -15.31
CA PRO A 194 -7.64 10.90 -15.42
C PRO A 194 -6.12 10.73 -15.22
N LYS A 195 -5.69 9.65 -14.56
CA LYS A 195 -4.27 9.33 -14.30
C LYS A 195 -3.65 8.37 -15.33
N LEU A 196 -4.45 7.77 -16.21
CA LEU A 196 -3.98 6.87 -17.28
C LEU A 196 -4.31 7.49 -18.64
N LYS A 197 -3.30 8.08 -19.29
CA LYS A 197 -3.43 8.52 -20.68
C LYS A 197 -3.79 7.30 -21.55
N MET A 198 -4.85 7.44 -22.36
CA MET A 198 -5.43 6.35 -23.16
C MET A 198 -4.43 5.46 -23.92
N PRO A 199 -3.33 5.99 -24.52
CA PRO A 199 -2.34 5.14 -25.17
C PRO A 199 -1.66 4.12 -24.24
N ARG A 200 -1.37 4.49 -22.98
CA ARG A 200 -0.81 3.58 -21.97
C ARG A 200 -1.87 2.63 -21.41
N PHE A 201 -3.13 3.07 -21.31
CA PHE A 201 -4.24 2.22 -20.87
C PHE A 201 -4.50 1.07 -21.84
N ARG A 202 -4.37 1.32 -23.16
CA ARG A 202 -4.49 0.29 -24.21
C ARG A 202 -3.44 -0.82 -24.08
N SER A 203 -2.20 -0.46 -23.77
CA SER A 203 -1.11 -1.42 -23.54
C SER A 203 -1.29 -2.19 -22.23
N ILE A 204 -1.71 -1.49 -21.16
CA ILE A 204 -1.89 -2.08 -19.83
C ILE A 204 -3.10 -3.02 -19.80
N PHE A 205 -4.24 -2.64 -20.40
CA PHE A 205 -5.44 -3.50 -20.46
C PHE A 205 -5.14 -4.86 -21.07
N ALA A 206 -4.33 -4.92 -22.12
CA ALA A 206 -4.00 -6.18 -22.77
C ALA A 206 -3.05 -7.07 -21.92
N ILE A 207 -2.28 -6.48 -21.00
CA ILE A 207 -1.33 -7.19 -20.12
C ILE A 207 -1.99 -7.53 -18.76
N SER A 208 -2.76 -6.62 -18.19
CA SER A 208 -3.35 -6.71 -16.84
C SER A 208 -4.56 -7.64 -16.74
N VAL A 209 -5.02 -8.18 -17.88
CA VAL A 209 -5.89 -9.36 -17.96
C VAL A 209 -5.30 -10.54 -17.14
N TYR A 210 -3.99 -10.54 -16.90
CA TYR A 210 -3.30 -11.44 -15.97
C TYR A 210 -3.80 -11.38 -14.52
N SER A 211 -4.11 -10.18 -14.01
CA SER A 211 -4.30 -9.94 -12.57
C SER A 211 -5.77 -9.81 -12.18
N PHE A 212 -6.64 -9.39 -13.12
CA PHE A 212 -8.02 -9.03 -12.81
C PHE A 212 -9.01 -10.20 -12.93
N PHE A 213 -8.77 -11.16 -13.84
CA PHE A 213 -9.77 -12.18 -14.17
C PHE A 213 -9.85 -13.37 -13.22
N LYS A 214 -8.86 -13.58 -12.33
CA LYS A 214 -8.94 -14.66 -11.33
C LYS A 214 -9.91 -14.36 -10.17
N ARG A 215 -10.30 -13.10 -9.97
CA ARG A 215 -11.21 -12.71 -8.87
C ARG A 215 -12.68 -12.58 -9.28
N TYR A 216 -12.97 -12.49 -10.58
CA TYR A 216 -14.33 -12.19 -11.07
C TYR A 216 -15.16 -13.43 -11.49
N GLN A 217 -14.55 -14.62 -11.61
CA GLN A 217 -15.30 -15.85 -11.94
C GLN A 217 -15.57 -16.79 -10.74
N GLU A 218 -15.01 -16.50 -9.56
CA GLU A 218 -15.22 -17.33 -8.35
C GLU A 218 -16.18 -16.71 -7.32
N GLN A 219 -16.72 -15.50 -7.56
CA GLN A 219 -17.70 -14.86 -6.65
C GLN A 219 -19.17 -14.98 -7.09
N TYR A 220 -19.49 -15.73 -8.14
CA TYR A 220 -20.87 -16.12 -8.45
C TYR A 220 -20.95 -17.58 -8.90
N LYS A 221 -20.84 -18.50 -7.94
CA LYS A 221 -21.67 -19.70 -7.94
C LYS A 221 -22.51 -19.65 -6.68
N ALA A 222 -23.79 -19.37 -6.84
CA ALA A 222 -24.77 -19.69 -5.82
C ALA A 222 -24.65 -21.19 -5.50
N PRO A 223 -24.78 -21.59 -4.23
CA PRO A 223 -24.97 -22.99 -3.91
C PRO A 223 -26.34 -23.43 -4.43
N ASP A 224 -26.36 -24.12 -5.56
CA ASP A 224 -27.42 -25.08 -5.85
C ASP A 224 -27.22 -26.26 -4.90
N ASN A 225 -28.00 -26.28 -3.82
CA ASN A 225 -28.74 -27.45 -3.35
C ASN A 225 -29.26 -27.20 -1.92
N TYR A 226 -30.54 -26.87 -1.82
CA TYR A 226 -31.37 -27.36 -0.73
C TYR A 226 -31.80 -28.78 -1.10
N GLY A 227 -31.38 -29.73 -0.28
CA GLY A 227 -31.88 -31.10 -0.18
C GLY A 227 -31.76 -31.52 1.27
#